data_AF-A0A0A8X3A0-F1
#
_entry.id   AF-A0A0A8X3A0-F1
#
_cell.length_a   1.000
_cell.length_b   1.000
_cell.length_c   1.000
_cell.angle_alpha   90.00
_cell.angle_beta   90.00
_cell.angle_gamma   90.00
#
_symmetry.space_group_name_H-M   'P 1'
#
loop_
_entity.id
_entity.type
_entity.pdbx_description
1 polymer ?
#
loop_
_entity_poly.entity_id
_entity_poly.type
_entity_poly.pdbx_seq_one_letter_code
_entity_poly.pdbx_strand_id
1 'polypeptide(L)' 'MYPQYIRYFLIISIITDIALIAYLSTLIDEIGFFFFFLLVILLLSGTYLLYTVHKRNNRNP' A
#
# COMPACT_ATOMS: atom_id res chain seq x y z
N MET A 1 -18.84 6.56 13.30
CA MET A 1 -18.53 5.54 14.33
C MET A 1 -18.22 4.21 13.65
N TYR A 2 -16.96 3.96 13.26
CA TYR A 2 -16.36 2.63 12.96
C TYR A 2 -14.80 2.70 12.84
N PRO A 3 -14.07 3.32 13.78
CA PRO A 3 -12.62 3.55 13.66
C PRO A 3 -11.76 2.28 13.64
N GLN A 4 -12.31 1.13 14.05
CA GLN A 4 -11.57 -0.12 14.16
C GLN A 4 -11.40 -0.83 12.81
N TYR A 5 -12.44 -0.84 11.97
CA TYR A 5 -12.39 -1.48 10.65
C TYR A 5 -11.33 -0.87 9.74
N ILE A 6 -11.11 0.45 9.83
CA ILE A 6 -10.07 1.13 9.06
C ILE A 6 -8.66 0.71 9.51
N ARG A 7 -8.46 0.50 10.82
CA ARG A 7 -7.17 0.00 11.32
C ARG A 7 -6.88 -1.41 10.78
N TYR A 8 -7.88 -2.29 10.81
CA TYR A 8 -7.73 -3.63 10.21
C TYR A 8 -7.49 -3.56 8.70
N PHE A 9 -8.20 -2.67 7.99
CA PHE A 9 -8.01 -2.48 6.56
C PHE A 9 -6.60 -2.01 6.22
N LEU A 10 -6.04 -1.04 6.96
CA LEU A 10 -4.67 -0.57 6.76
C LEU A 10 -3.63 -1.66 7.06
N ILE A 11 -3.84 -2.45 8.12
CA ILE A 11 -2.95 -3.58 8.45
C ILE A 11 -2.96 -4.61 7.33
N ILE A 12 -4.15 -4.99 6.84
CA ILE A 12 -4.30 -5.93 5.72
C ILE A 12 -3.62 -5.36 4.47
N SER A 13 -3.83 -4.08 4.15
CA SER A 13 -3.18 -3.40 3.01
C SER A 13 -1.66 -3.48 3.09
N ILE A 14 -1.07 -3.23 4.27
CA ILE A 14 0.38 -3.33 4.48
C ILE A 14 0.87 -4.76 4.28
N ILE A 15 0.15 -5.77 4.81
CA ILE A 15 0.51 -7.18 4.63
C ILE A 15 0.46 -7.56 3.14
N THR A 16 -0.59 -7.12 2.44
CA THR A 16 -0.73 -7.33 0.99
C THR A 16 0.40 -6.68 0.22
N ASP A 17 0.78 -5.43 0.53
CA ASP A 17 1.91 -4.74 -0.10
C ASP A 17 3.22 -5.52 0.11
N ILE A 18 3.49 -6.00 1.33
CA ILE A 18 4.70 -6.80 1.62
C ILE A 18 4.73 -8.08 0.78
N ALA A 19 3.60 -8.80 0.71
CA ALA A 19 3.50 -10.02 -0.09
C ALA A 19 3.70 -9.73 -1.58
N LEU A 20 3.12 -8.63 -2.09
CA LEU A 20 3.28 -8.21 -3.48
C LEU A 20 4.72 -7.79 -3.79
N ILE A 21 5.38 -7.06 -2.91
CA ILE A 21 6.78 -6.66 -3.07
C ILE A 21 7.67 -7.91 -3.09
N ALA A 22 7.43 -8.88 -2.20
CA ALA A 22 8.15 -10.15 -2.21
C ALA A 22 7.95 -10.91 -3.53
N TYR A 23 6.71 -11.00 -4.02
CA TYR A 23 6.42 -11.62 -5.31
C TYR A 23 7.10 -10.87 -6.48
N LEU A 24 6.98 -9.55 -6.52
CA LEU A 24 7.64 -8.69 -7.50
C LEU A 24 9.16 -8.85 -7.46
N SER A 25 9.73 -9.10 -6.27
CA SER A 25 11.16 -9.33 -6.14
C SER A 25 11.61 -10.61 -6.84
N THR A 26 10.75 -11.64 -6.90
CA THR A 26 11.03 -12.88 -7.64
C THR A 26 10.99 -12.69 -9.15
N LEU A 27 10.43 -11.58 -9.63
CA LEU A 27 10.30 -11.23 -11.05
C LEU A 27 11.29 -10.14 -11.48
N ILE A 28 12.25 -9.76 -10.62
CA ILE A 28 13.19 -8.65 -10.89
C ILE A 28 14.02 -8.89 -12.14
N ASP A 29 14.40 -10.14 -12.40
CA ASP A 29 15.24 -10.49 -13.54
C ASP A 29 14.46 -10.40 -14.86
N GLU A 30 13.14 -10.59 -14.84
CA GLU A 30 12.27 -10.50 -16.01
C GLU A 30 11.81 -9.07 -16.32
N ILE A 31 11.43 -8.30 -15.29
CA ILE A 31 10.86 -6.96 -15.47
C ILE A 31 11.91 -5.85 -15.35
N GLY A 32 13.08 -6.17 -14.79
CA GLY A 32 14.16 -5.24 -14.53
C GLY A 32 14.00 -4.43 -13.23
N PHE A 33 15.14 -4.08 -12.63
CA PHE A 33 15.20 -3.39 -11.34
C PHE A 33 14.48 -2.03 -11.33
N PHE A 34 14.59 -1.24 -12.40
CA PHE A 34 13.94 0.08 -12.48
C PHE A 34 12.41 -0.05 -12.44
N PHE A 35 11.85 -1.01 -13.17
CA PHE A 35 10.40 -1.23 -13.21
C PHE A 35 9.90 -1.79 -11.88
N PHE A 36 10.64 -2.73 -11.27
CA PHE A 36 10.39 -3.20 -9.91
C PHE A 36 10.30 -2.02 -8.92
N PHE A 37 11.30 -1.14 -8.91
CA PHE A 37 11.33 -0.01 -7.99
C PHE A 37 10.15 0.96 -8.18
N LEU A 38 9.76 1.21 -9.44
CA LEU A 38 8.61 2.04 -9.77
C LEU A 38 7.30 1.42 -9.24
N LEU A 39 7.13 0.11 -9.37
CA LEU A 39 5.97 -0.62 -8.84
C LEU A 39 5.92 -0.63 -7.31
N VAL A 40 7.07 -0.78 -6.64
CA VAL A 40 7.15 -0.69 -5.17
C VAL A 40 6.71 0.69 -4.69
N ILE A 41 7.20 1.76 -5.33
CA ILE A 41 6.77 3.13 -5.01
C ILE A 41 5.26 3.29 -5.23
N LEU A 42 4.74 2.76 -6.33
CA LEU A 42 3.33 2.86 -6.66
C LEU A 42 2.45 2.17 -5.59
N LEU A 43 2.80 0.96 -5.18
CA LEU A 43 2.11 0.20 -4.13
C LEU A 43 2.06 0.98 -2.81
N LEU A 44 3.22 1.42 -2.32
CA LEU A 44 3.32 2.19 -1.08
C LEU A 44 2.57 3.53 -1.16
N SER A 45 2.58 4.17 -2.33
CA SER A 45 1.84 5.42 -2.54
C SER A 45 0.33 5.23 -2.46
N GLY A 46 -0.20 4.08 -2.92
CA GLY A 46 -1.61 3.73 -2.80
C GLY A 46 -2.06 3.62 -1.35
N THR A 47 -1.29 2.90 -0.52
CA THR A 47 -1.55 2.77 0.92
C THR A 47 -1.44 4.11 1.64
N TYR A 48 -0.48 4.96 1.27
CA TYR A 48 -0.33 6.31 1.81
C TYR A 48 -1.51 7.24 1.44
N LEU A 49 -1.98 7.18 0.19
CA LEU A 49 -3.14 7.95 -0.26
C LEU A 49 -4.42 7.51 0.45
N LEU A 50 -4.65 6.21 0.59
CA LEU A 50 -5.76 5.66 1.38
C LEU A 50 -5.75 6.19 2.81
N TYR A 51 -4.59 6.16 3.48
CA TYR A 51 -4.43 6.73 4.81
C TYR A 51 -4.74 8.24 4.85
N THR A 52 -4.24 9.01 3.88
CA THR A 52 -4.39 10.46 3.82
C THR A 52 -5.83 10.89 3.55
N VAL A 53 -6.48 10.27 2.56
CA VAL A 53 -7.90 10.51 2.25
C VAL A 53 -8.77 10.18 3.46
N HIS A 54 -8.50 9.05 4.11
CA HIS A 54 -9.25 8.67 5.29
C HIS A 54 -9.04 9.65 6.46
N LYS A 55 -7.79 10.02 6.73
CA LYS A 55 -7.46 11.01 7.77
C LYS A 55 -8.11 12.37 7.51
N ARG A 56 -8.22 12.78 6.24
CA ARG A 56 -8.91 14.01 5.85
C ARG A 56 -10.42 13.91 6.08
N ASN A 57 -11.03 12.79 5.71
CA ASN A 57 -12.47 12.55 5.95
C ASN A 57 -12.80 12.56 7.45
N ASN A 58 -11.95 11.98 8.30
CA ASN A 58 -12.12 12.01 9.75
C ASN A 58 -11.86 13.38 10.42
N ARG A 59 -11.30 14.36 9.69
CA ARG A 59 -11.03 15.72 10.21
C ARG A 59 -12.09 16.77 9.84
N ASN A 60 -13.02 16.43 8.95
CA ASN A 60 -14.21 17.23 8.66
C ASN A 60 -15.42 16.50 9.29
N PRO A 61 -15.75 16.74 10.57
CA PRO A 61 -17.01 16.25 11.15
C PRO A 61 -18.23 16.90 10.49
#